data_AF-A0A935S4E8-F1
#
_entry.id   AF-A0A935S4E8-F1
#
_cell.length_a   1.000
_cell.length_b   1.000
_cell.length_c   1.000
_cell.angle_alpha   90.00
_cell.angle_beta   90.00
_cell.angle_gamma   90.00
#
_symmetry.space_group_name_H-M   'P 1'
#
loop_
_entity.id
_entity.type
_entity.pdbx_description
1 polymer ?
#
loop_
_entity_poly.entity_id
_entity_poly.type
_entity_poly.pdbx_seq_one_letter_code
_entity_poly.pdbx_strand_id
1 'polypeptide(L)'
;MKVSLKIITLLLVALMACTGTKKYFKAAEKLEKQGLVNEAAEFYLESLQRKPTNVDARIKLKEVGQKYVSFMSSEFFRNYNTGQNEKSIENFEKLKNFTGRTEALSVTLNYPTAYEEDYKKAIDKYCEKKLYPGR
;
A
#
# COMPACT_ATOMS: atom_id res chain seq x y z
N MET A 1 -10.52 48.75 5.44
CA MET A 1 -10.93 47.34 5.61
C MET A 1 -10.43 46.82 6.97
N LYS A 2 -11.32 46.59 7.94
CA LYS A 2 -10.95 45.94 9.21
C LYS A 2 -11.04 44.42 9.00
N VAL A 3 -9.91 43.80 8.67
CA VAL A 3 -9.82 42.33 8.65
C VAL A 3 -10.02 41.85 10.08
N SER A 4 -11.09 41.10 10.33
CA SER A 4 -11.44 40.66 11.69
C SER A 4 -10.40 39.66 12.19
N LEU A 5 -9.91 39.83 13.43
CA LEU A 5 -8.87 38.99 14.03
C LEU A 5 -9.18 37.49 13.95
N LYS A 6 -10.47 37.11 13.99
CA LYS A 6 -10.95 35.73 13.81
C LYS A 6 -10.66 35.15 12.40
N ILE A 7 -10.70 35.99 11.36
CA ILE A 7 -10.39 35.60 9.97
C ILE A 7 -8.88 35.32 9.84
N ILE A 8 -8.04 36.10 10.52
CA ILE A 8 -6.58 35.89 10.55
C ILE A 8 -6.23 34.59 11.28
N THR A 9 -6.90 34.30 12.41
CA THR A 9 -6.71 33.05 13.16
C THR A 9 -7.13 31.83 12.34
N LEU A 10 -8.24 31.89 11.60
CA LEU A 10 -8.70 30.79 10.74
C LEU A 10 -7.74 30.53 9.57
N LEU A 11 -7.15 31.58 9.00
CA LEU A 11 -6.18 31.48 7.91
C LEU A 11 -4.85 30.84 8.36
N LEU A 12 -4.40 31.14 9.59
CA LEU A 12 -3.19 30.55 10.18
C LEU A 12 -3.31 29.04 10.44
N VAL A 13 -4.50 28.56 10.84
CA VAL A 13 -4.74 27.12 11.02
C VAL A 13 -4.76 26.39 9.68
N ALA A 14 -5.28 27.01 8.62
CA ALA A 14 -5.30 26.44 7.27
C ALA A 14 -3.87 26.26 6.68
N LEU A 15 -2.93 27.13 7.03
CA LEU A 15 -1.54 27.05 6.54
C LEU A 15 -0.73 25.89 7.14
N MET A 16 -1.08 25.40 8.33
CA MET A 16 -0.39 24.25 8.94
C MET A 16 -0.73 22.91 8.29
N ALA A 17 -1.87 22.81 7.59
CA ALA A 17 -2.33 21.58 6.94
C ALA A 17 -1.45 21.16 5.73
N CYS A 18 -0.71 22.08 5.12
CA CYS A 18 0.11 21.80 3.94
C CYS A 18 1.50 21.19 4.23
N THR A 19 1.90 21.06 5.50
CA THR A 19 3.26 20.60 5.86
C THR A 19 3.40 19.08 5.97
N GLY A 20 2.29 18.34 6.10
CA GLY A 20 2.29 16.89 6.32
C GLY A 20 2.97 16.08 5.20
N THR A 21 2.73 16.44 3.94
CA THR A 21 3.25 15.69 2.77
C THR A 21 4.78 15.56 2.76
N LYS A 22 5.51 16.66 3.01
CA LYS A 22 6.98 16.65 2.99
C LYS A 22 7.56 15.73 4.08
N LYS A 23 6.86 15.60 5.21
CA LYS A 23 7.28 14.72 6.30
C LYS A 23 7.21 13.24 5.89
N TYR A 24 6.12 12.81 5.28
CA TYR A 24 5.95 11.43 4.83
C TYR A 24 6.95 11.06 3.74
N PHE A 25 7.15 11.93 2.74
CA PHE A 25 8.13 11.70 1.69
C PHE A 25 9.55 11.52 2.24
N LYS A 26 10.01 12.43 3.11
CA LYS A 26 11.35 12.33 3.72
C LYS A 26 11.52 11.10 4.62
N ALA A 27 10.46 10.72 5.32
CA ALA A 27 10.47 9.49 6.12
C ALA A 27 10.58 8.25 5.22
N ALA A 28 9.84 8.22 4.10
CA ALA A 28 9.95 7.17 3.09
C ALA A 28 11.39 7.06 2.54
N GLU A 29 12.02 8.18 2.18
CA GLU A 29 13.41 8.19 1.71
C GLU A 29 14.39 7.63 2.74
N LYS A 30 14.18 7.91 4.03
CA LYS A 30 15.02 7.38 5.11
C LYS A 30 14.85 5.87 5.26
N LEU A 31 13.60 5.39 5.25
CA LEU A 31 13.28 3.97 5.32
C LEU A 31 13.86 3.21 4.12
N GLU A 32 13.69 3.76 2.91
CA GLU A 32 14.24 3.21 1.67
C GLU A 32 15.76 3.07 1.74
N LYS A 33 16.48 4.11 2.20
CA LYS A 33 17.94 4.09 2.41
C LYS A 33 18.39 3.05 3.43
N GLN A 34 17.52 2.68 4.37
CA GLN A 34 17.77 1.65 5.38
C GLN A 34 17.37 0.25 4.90
N GLY A 35 16.86 0.10 3.67
CA GLY A 35 16.39 -1.17 3.13
C GLY A 35 14.99 -1.57 3.59
N LEU A 36 14.28 -0.70 4.31
CA LEU A 36 12.90 -0.90 4.77
C LEU A 36 11.92 -0.55 3.65
N VAL A 37 11.97 -1.35 2.57
CA VAL A 37 11.28 -1.08 1.29
C VAL A 37 9.76 -1.10 1.46
N ASN A 38 9.22 -2.00 2.28
CA ASN A 38 7.78 -2.18 2.45
C ASN A 38 7.16 -0.96 3.15
N GLU A 39 7.79 -0.51 4.23
CA GLU A 39 7.41 0.67 4.98
C GLU A 39 7.61 1.94 4.16
N ALA A 40 8.70 2.02 3.38
CA ALA A 40 8.93 3.14 2.47
C ALA A 40 7.82 3.26 1.43
N ALA A 41 7.37 2.15 0.83
CA ALA A 41 6.27 2.14 -0.13
C ALA A 41 4.97 2.72 0.46
N GLU A 42 4.60 2.32 1.68
CA GLU A 42 3.44 2.84 2.40
C GLU A 42 3.57 4.35 2.70
N PHE A 43 4.76 4.82 3.08
CA PHE A 43 4.98 6.24 3.33
C PHE A 43 4.97 7.09 2.04
N TYR A 44 5.45 6.55 0.92
CA TYR A 44 5.29 7.21 -0.39
C TYR A 44 3.83 7.29 -0.81
N LEU A 45 3.05 6.23 -0.55
CA LEU A 45 1.60 6.21 -0.76
C LEU A 45 0.91 7.30 0.08
N GLU A 46 1.18 7.38 1.38
CA GLU A 46 0.63 8.42 2.26
C GLU A 46 1.00 9.83 1.81
N SER A 47 2.24 10.04 1.36
CA SER A 47 2.69 11.31 0.81
C SER A 47 1.85 11.71 -0.42
N LEU A 48 1.63 10.77 -1.34
CA LEU A 48 0.85 11.00 -2.56
C LEU A 48 -0.64 11.19 -2.25
N GLN A 49 -1.22 10.43 -1.31
CA GLN A 49 -2.62 10.59 -0.90
C GLN A 49 -2.88 12.00 -0.35
N ARG A 50 -1.96 12.53 0.45
CA ARG A 50 -2.08 13.87 1.04
C ARG A 50 -1.87 14.99 0.03
N LYS A 51 -1.04 14.74 -1.00
CA LYS A 51 -0.83 15.69 -2.10
C LYS A 51 -0.77 14.92 -3.43
N PRO A 52 -1.92 14.69 -4.09
CA PRO A 52 -1.97 13.92 -5.34
C PRO A 52 -1.15 14.53 -6.49
N THR A 53 -0.83 15.82 -6.41
CA THR A 53 0.05 16.56 -7.32
C THR A 53 1.55 16.38 -7.03
N ASN A 54 1.93 15.59 -6.02
CA ASN A 54 3.32 15.29 -5.70
C ASN A 54 3.90 14.27 -6.70
N VAL A 55 4.49 14.77 -7.77
CA VAL A 55 5.09 13.95 -8.83
C VAL A 55 6.24 13.08 -8.30
N ASP A 56 7.07 13.59 -7.39
CA ASP A 56 8.18 12.81 -6.82
C ASP A 56 7.68 11.60 -6.03
N ALA A 57 6.65 11.80 -5.20
CA ALA A 57 6.01 10.71 -4.45
C ALA A 57 5.39 9.68 -5.39
N ARG A 58 4.78 10.11 -6.50
CA ARG A 58 4.23 9.22 -7.52
C ARG A 58 5.30 8.36 -8.18
N ILE A 59 6.42 8.96 -8.58
CA ILE A 59 7.54 8.25 -9.20
C ILE A 59 8.13 7.24 -8.22
N LYS A 60 8.41 7.67 -7.00
CA LYS A 60 8.96 6.80 -5.94
C LYS A 60 8.00 5.68 -5.55
N LEU A 61 6.70 5.96 -5.43
CA LEU A 61 5.69 4.94 -5.19
C LEU A 61 5.64 3.91 -6.31
N LYS A 62 5.77 4.33 -7.58
CA LYS A 62 5.83 3.38 -8.70
C LYS A 62 7.04 2.44 -8.59
N GLU A 63 8.21 2.98 -8.26
CA GLU A 63 9.45 2.19 -8.16
C GLU A 63 9.47 1.28 -6.91
N VAL A 64 9.29 1.86 -5.73
CA VAL A 64 9.40 1.19 -4.43
C VAL A 64 8.16 0.35 -4.15
N GLY A 65 6.97 0.85 -4.53
CA GLY A 65 5.73 0.09 -4.44
C GLY A 65 5.74 -1.16 -5.33
N GLN A 66 6.34 -1.11 -6.53
CA GLN A 66 6.48 -2.31 -7.36
C GLN A 66 7.38 -3.36 -6.67
N LYS A 67 8.46 -2.93 -5.97
CA LYS A 67 9.29 -3.85 -5.18
C LYS A 67 8.49 -4.52 -4.06
N TYR A 68 7.64 -3.75 -3.36
CA TYR A 68 6.77 -4.29 -2.31
C TYR A 68 5.72 -5.27 -2.88
N VAL A 69 5.10 -4.93 -4.02
CA VAL A 69 4.18 -5.82 -4.75
C VAL A 69 4.87 -7.11 -5.17
N SER A 70 6.09 -7.05 -5.69
CA SER A 70 6.87 -8.24 -6.05
C SER A 70 7.19 -9.12 -4.84
N PHE A 71 7.48 -8.51 -3.69
CA PHE A 71 7.68 -9.23 -2.42
C PHE A 71 6.41 -9.97 -1.99
N MET A 72 5.26 -9.27 -1.91
CA MET A 72 3.98 -9.90 -1.55
C MET A 72 3.57 -10.98 -2.55
N SER A 73 3.82 -10.77 -3.84
CA SER A 73 3.58 -11.74 -4.92
C SER A 73 4.40 -13.01 -4.72
N SER A 74 5.68 -12.88 -4.38
CA SER A 74 6.56 -14.04 -4.09
C SER A 74 6.11 -14.79 -2.85
N GLU A 75 5.71 -14.07 -1.80
CA GLU A 75 5.20 -14.67 -0.56
C GLU A 75 3.85 -15.38 -0.76
N PHE A 76 2.96 -14.82 -1.57
CA PHE A 76 1.73 -15.48 -1.99
C PHE A 76 2.06 -16.80 -2.72
N PHE A 77 2.88 -16.73 -3.77
CA PHE A 77 3.27 -17.89 -4.57
C PHE A 77 3.89 -19.00 -3.72
N ARG A 78 4.82 -18.64 -2.83
CA ARG A 78 5.47 -19.60 -1.93
C ARG A 78 4.45 -20.28 -1.00
N ASN A 79 3.59 -19.51 -0.35
CA ASN A 79 2.61 -20.06 0.59
C ASN A 79 1.55 -20.90 -0.11
N TYR A 80 1.09 -20.49 -1.29
CA TYR A 80 0.14 -21.25 -2.09
C TYR A 80 0.71 -22.61 -2.50
N ASN A 81 1.91 -22.64 -3.08
CA ASN A 81 2.53 -23.89 -3.54
C ASN A 81 2.97 -24.82 -2.41
N THR A 82 3.15 -24.30 -1.19
CA THR A 82 3.47 -25.11 0.01
C THR A 82 2.23 -25.49 0.82
N GLY A 83 1.02 -25.23 0.31
CA GLY A 83 -0.24 -25.59 0.96
C GLY A 83 -0.57 -24.77 2.22
N GLN A 84 0.14 -23.66 2.46
CA GLN A 84 -0.13 -22.73 3.55
C GLN A 84 -1.29 -21.79 3.18
N ASN A 85 -2.48 -22.35 2.95
CA ASN A 85 -3.64 -21.66 2.37
C ASN A 85 -4.04 -20.38 3.11
N GLU A 86 -4.05 -20.39 4.45
CA GLU A 86 -4.41 -19.21 5.26
C GLU A 86 -3.42 -18.06 5.03
N LYS A 87 -2.11 -18.35 5.04
CA LYS A 87 -1.08 -17.33 4.78
C LYS A 87 -1.08 -16.86 3.34
N SER A 88 -1.38 -17.72 2.37
CA SER A 88 -1.54 -17.26 0.98
C SER A 88 -2.73 -16.32 0.85
N ILE A 89 -3.86 -16.62 1.49
CA ILE A 89 -5.03 -15.74 1.51
C ILE A 89 -4.65 -14.36 2.10
N GLU A 90 -3.99 -14.35 3.26
CA GLU A 90 -3.55 -13.11 3.91
C GLU A 90 -2.61 -12.28 3.01
N ASN A 91 -1.64 -12.93 2.37
CA ASN A 91 -0.70 -12.25 1.48
C ASN A 91 -1.38 -11.67 0.23
N PHE A 92 -2.34 -12.40 -0.35
CA PHE A 92 -3.06 -11.92 -1.52
C PHE A 92 -3.96 -10.74 -1.17
N GLU A 93 -4.63 -10.77 -0.01
CA GLU A 93 -5.45 -9.65 0.46
C GLU A 93 -4.62 -8.39 0.70
N LYS A 94 -3.43 -8.50 1.29
CA LYS A 94 -2.47 -7.39 1.41
C LYS A 94 -2.06 -6.83 0.05
N LEU A 95 -1.73 -7.72 -0.89
CA LEU A 95 -1.38 -7.36 -2.26
C LEU A 95 -2.53 -6.61 -2.96
N LYS A 96 -3.75 -7.12 -2.90
CA LYS A 96 -4.96 -6.51 -3.48
C LYS A 96 -5.28 -5.16 -2.84
N ASN A 97 -5.19 -5.06 -1.51
CA ASN A 97 -5.43 -3.82 -0.79
C ASN A 97 -4.43 -2.73 -1.22
N PHE A 98 -3.14 -3.04 -1.21
CA PHE A 98 -2.10 -2.07 -1.55
C PHE A 98 -2.23 -1.60 -3.01
N THR A 99 -2.34 -2.54 -3.95
CA THR A 99 -2.51 -2.21 -5.39
C THR A 99 -3.79 -1.43 -5.67
N GLY A 100 -4.89 -1.73 -4.99
CA GLY A 100 -6.13 -0.94 -5.08
C GLY A 100 -5.95 0.50 -4.59
N ARG A 101 -5.23 0.71 -3.48
CA ARG A 101 -4.93 2.05 -2.94
C ARG A 101 -4.01 2.85 -3.87
N THR A 102 -3.04 2.22 -4.53
CA THR A 102 -2.18 2.91 -5.50
C THR A 102 -2.91 3.23 -6.80
N GLU A 103 -3.77 2.32 -7.28
CA GLU A 103 -4.57 2.52 -8.49
C GLU A 103 -5.56 3.68 -8.34
N ALA A 104 -6.17 3.85 -7.15
CA ALA A 104 -7.01 5.01 -6.83
C ALA A 104 -6.28 6.36 -6.95
N LEU A 105 -4.94 6.35 -6.98
CA LEU A 105 -4.09 7.53 -7.19
C LEU A 105 -3.47 7.55 -8.58
N SER A 106 -3.94 6.70 -9.50
CA SER A 106 -3.38 6.53 -10.85
C SER A 106 -1.92 6.06 -10.84
N VAL A 107 -1.59 5.16 -9.90
CA VAL A 107 -0.31 4.44 -9.86
C VAL A 107 -0.59 2.95 -9.96
N THR A 108 -0.47 2.43 -11.17
CA THR A 108 -0.64 1.01 -11.45
C THR A 108 0.62 0.23 -11.10
N LEU A 109 0.43 -0.82 -10.30
CA LEU A 109 1.47 -1.77 -9.90
C LEU A 109 1.01 -3.17 -10.29
N ASN A 110 1.91 -3.96 -10.88
CA ASN A 110 1.53 -5.20 -11.55
C ASN A 110 1.88 -6.44 -10.73
N TYR A 111 0.99 -7.42 -10.73
CA TYR A 111 1.21 -8.79 -10.27
C TYR A 111 0.60 -9.78 -11.28
N PRO A 112 1.00 -11.07 -11.30
CA PRO A 112 0.46 -12.05 -12.22
C PRO A 112 -1.06 -12.23 -12.09
N THR A 113 -1.80 -12.13 -13.21
CA THR A 113 -3.27 -12.23 -13.22
C THR A 113 -3.78 -13.60 -12.81
N ALA A 114 -2.99 -14.66 -13.05
CA ALA A 114 -3.30 -16.03 -12.61
C ALA A 114 -3.49 -16.15 -11.09
N TYR A 115 -2.93 -15.22 -10.30
CA TYR A 115 -3.05 -15.27 -8.84
C TYR A 115 -4.48 -15.08 -8.34
N GLU A 116 -5.37 -14.45 -9.12
CA GLU A 116 -6.80 -14.37 -8.77
C GLU A 116 -7.46 -15.76 -8.72
N GLU A 117 -7.06 -16.66 -9.62
CA GLU A 117 -7.57 -18.04 -9.65
C GLU A 117 -6.94 -18.88 -8.53
N ASP A 118 -5.62 -18.76 -8.33
CA ASP A 118 -4.93 -19.44 -7.24
C ASP A 118 -5.44 -18.99 -5.86
N TYR A 119 -5.79 -17.71 -5.72
CA TYR A 119 -6.41 -17.18 -4.51
C TYR A 119 -7.76 -17.83 -4.20
N LYS A 120 -8.64 -17.96 -5.20
CA LYS A 120 -9.93 -18.66 -5.05
C LYS A 120 -9.72 -20.11 -4.63
N LYS A 121 -8.80 -20.82 -5.28
CA LYS A 121 -8.43 -22.20 -4.92
C LYS A 121 -7.90 -22.30 -3.49
N ALA A 122 -7.14 -21.31 -3.02
CA ALA A 122 -6.65 -21.26 -1.65
C ALA A 122 -7.80 -21.11 -0.64
N ILE A 123 -8.79 -20.25 -0.93
CA ILE A 123 -10.01 -20.11 -0.13
C ILE A 123 -10.77 -21.43 -0.06
N ASP A 124 -11.00 -22.07 -1.20
CA ASP A 124 -11.75 -23.34 -1.27
C ASP A 124 -11.08 -24.40 -0.40
N LYS A 125 -9.76 -24.59 -0.56
CA LYS A 125 -8.97 -25.54 0.26
C LYS A 125 -8.98 -25.18 1.75
N TYR A 126 -8.95 -23.89 2.09
CA TYR A 126 -9.03 -23.45 3.49
C TYR A 126 -10.40 -23.77 4.10
N CYS A 127 -11.48 -23.48 3.38
CA CYS A 127 -12.85 -23.77 3.79
C CYS A 127 -13.08 -25.28 3.94
N GLU A 128 -12.66 -26.09 2.97
CA GLU A 128 -12.76 -27.55 3.03
C GLU A 128 -12.07 -28.12 4.27
N LYS A 129 -10.82 -27.72 4.53
CA LYS A 129 -10.06 -28.15 5.71
C LYS A 129 -10.75 -27.76 7.02
N LYS A 130 -11.41 -26.59 7.06
CA LYS A 130 -12.10 -26.08 8.24
C LYS A 130 -13.44 -26.77 8.49
N LEU A 131 -14.13 -27.18 7.42
CA LEU A 131 -15.41 -27.90 7.47
C LEU A 131 -15.25 -29.41 7.73
N TYR A 132 -14.13 -30.01 7.30
CA TYR A 132 -13.85 -31.43 7.48
C TYR A 132 -12.47 -31.68 8.11
N PRO A 133 -12.27 -31.31 9.39
CA PRO A 133 -10.99 -31.55 10.07
C PRO A 133 -10.80 -33.05 10.33
N GLY A 134 -9.96 -33.71 9.53
CA GLY A 134 -9.56 -35.12 9.78
C GLY A 134 -9.83 -36.12 8.64
N ARG A 135 -10.15 -35.66 7.43
CA ARG A 135 -9.97 -36.44 6.20
C ARG A 135 -8.65 -36.07 5.52
#